data_AF-A0A7Y5DWR9-F1
#
_entry.id   AF-A0A7Y5DWR9-F1
#
_cell.length_a   1.000
_cell.length_b   1.000
_cell.length_c   1.000
_cell.angle_alpha   90.00
_cell.angle_beta   90.00
_cell.angle_gamma   90.00
#
_symmetry.space_group_name_H-M   'P 1'
#
loop_
_entity.id
_entity.type
_entity.pdbx_description
1 polymer ?
#
loop_
_entity_poly.entity_id
_entity_poly.type
_entity_poly.pdbx_seq_one_letter_code
_entity_poly.pdbx_strand_id
1 'polypeptide(L)'
;AGNDIVSGGSGNDLIYGEDGLDTLNGGEGNDIVFAGTGNDSVVGGIGSDRLYGESGSDALNGGEGNDIVLGGAGNDRVIGGIGNDRLYGEGGRDTLNGGTGSDICSGGIDIDTATACEIVSGVP
;
A
#
# COMPACT_ATOMS: atom_id res chain seq x y z
N ALA A 1 18.74 3.47 1.32
CA ALA A 1 19.36 2.60 2.35
C ALA A 1 19.75 3.44 3.54
N GLY A 2 19.24 3.08 4.71
CA GLY A 2 19.08 3.99 5.84
C GLY A 2 17.62 4.40 5.96
N ASN A 3 17.29 5.18 7.00
CA ASN A 3 15.93 5.65 7.19
C ASN A 3 15.75 6.96 6.42
N ASP A 4 14.95 6.94 5.37
CA ASP A 4 14.80 8.00 4.38
C ASP A 4 13.42 8.68 4.48
N ILE A 5 13.37 9.95 4.06
CA ILE A 5 12.11 10.70 3.86
C ILE A 5 12.11 11.19 2.41
N VAL A 6 11.18 10.69 1.61
CA VAL A 6 11.12 10.96 0.16
C VAL A 6 9.74 11.48 -0.22
N SER A 7 9.72 12.45 -1.15
CA SER A 7 8.50 13.01 -1.73
C SER A 7 8.67 13.17 -3.25
N GLY A 8 7.76 12.63 -4.05
CA GLY A 8 7.74 12.78 -5.52
C GLY A 8 7.27 14.17 -5.95
N GLY A 9 6.15 14.63 -5.39
CA GLY A 9 5.64 15.98 -5.59
C GLY A 9 4.53 15.99 -6.62
N SER A 10 4.70 16.69 -7.74
CA SER A 10 3.71 16.67 -8.84
C SER A 10 4.29 15.93 -10.04
N GLY A 11 3.46 15.18 -10.73
CA GLY A 11 3.84 14.35 -11.87
C GLY A 11 3.86 12.87 -11.50
N ASN A 12 4.11 12.01 -12.48
CA ASN A 12 4.21 10.58 -12.22
C ASN A 12 5.64 10.24 -11.80
N ASP A 13 5.81 9.84 -10.55
CA ASP A 13 7.10 9.59 -9.92
C ASP A 13 7.38 8.09 -9.75
N LEU A 14 8.68 7.78 -9.66
CA LEU A 14 9.19 6.46 -9.32
C LEU A 14 10.07 6.59 -8.09
N ILE A 15 9.63 6.02 -6.97
CA ILE A 15 10.25 6.16 -5.65
C ILE A 15 10.75 4.81 -5.15
N TYR A 16 11.93 4.81 -4.55
CA TYR A 16 12.55 3.65 -3.89
C TYR A 16 13.01 4.05 -2.48
N GLY A 17 12.58 3.33 -1.44
CA GLY A 17 13.09 3.47 -0.07
C GLY A 17 14.37 2.65 0.18
N GLU A 18 14.42 1.45 -0.39
CA GLU A 18 15.51 0.47 -0.20
C GLU A 18 15.50 -0.11 1.24
N ASP A 19 16.65 -0.36 1.85
CA ASP A 19 16.70 -0.86 3.23
C ASP A 19 16.49 0.30 4.22
N GLY A 20 15.57 0.21 5.17
CA GLY A 20 15.32 1.36 6.04
C GLY A 20 14.15 1.24 6.99
N LEU A 21 13.84 2.36 7.64
CA LEU A 21 12.47 2.65 8.06
C LEU A 21 12.16 3.97 7.38
N ASP A 22 11.35 3.89 6.33
CA ASP A 22 11.21 4.96 5.36
C ASP A 22 9.85 5.63 5.47
N THR A 23 9.82 6.91 5.11
CA THR A 23 8.57 7.67 4.92
C THR A 23 8.53 8.18 3.50
N LEU A 24 7.66 7.59 2.69
CA LEU A 24 7.57 7.82 1.25
C LEU A 24 6.21 8.43 0.89
N ASN A 25 6.23 9.46 0.03
CA ASN A 25 5.02 10.12 -0.45
C ASN A 25 5.10 10.33 -1.97
N GLY A 26 4.18 9.75 -2.73
CA GLY A 26 4.07 9.96 -4.19
C GLY A 26 3.73 11.41 -4.51
N GLY A 27 2.56 11.86 -4.08
CA GLY A 27 2.09 13.23 -4.24
C GLY A 27 0.93 13.31 -5.21
N GLU A 28 1.01 14.17 -6.22
CA GLU A 28 0.02 14.25 -7.30
C GLU A 28 0.57 13.54 -8.53
N GLY A 29 -0.16 12.58 -9.09
CA GLY A 29 0.26 11.83 -10.27
C GLY A 29 -0.07 10.36 -10.13
N ASN A 30 0.26 9.57 -11.15
CA ASN A 30 0.17 8.13 -11.05
C ASN A 30 1.57 7.59 -10.71
N ASP A 31 1.80 7.33 -9.44
CA ASP A 31 3.11 7.04 -8.89
C ASP A 31 3.38 5.54 -8.78
N ILE A 32 4.66 5.19 -8.72
CA ILE A 32 5.12 3.85 -8.41
C ILE A 32 6.10 3.97 -7.24
N VAL A 33 5.76 3.34 -6.11
CA VAL A 33 6.57 3.39 -4.90
C VAL A 33 6.93 1.97 -4.47
N PHE A 34 8.24 1.72 -4.34
CA PHE A 34 8.81 0.52 -3.74
C PHE A 34 9.39 0.89 -2.38
N ALA A 35 8.81 0.36 -1.30
CA ALA A 35 9.24 0.68 0.06
C ALA A 35 10.59 0.04 0.37
N GLY A 36 10.73 -1.26 0.10
CA GLY A 36 11.99 -1.98 0.24
C GLY A 36 11.98 -2.92 1.43
N THR A 37 12.99 -2.83 2.30
CA THR A 37 13.05 -3.65 3.50
C THR A 37 12.92 -2.80 4.75
N GLY A 38 12.12 -3.27 5.70
CA GLY A 38 11.89 -2.60 6.97
C GLY A 38 10.42 -2.28 7.18
N ASN A 39 10.13 -1.40 8.15
CA ASN A 39 8.74 -1.11 8.51
C ASN A 39 8.40 0.29 8.02
N ASP A 40 7.87 0.40 6.82
CA ASP A 40 7.79 1.65 6.09
C ASP A 40 6.41 2.30 6.18
N SER A 41 6.38 3.61 5.93
CA SER A 41 5.15 4.38 5.82
C SER A 41 5.06 4.98 4.43
N VAL A 42 4.07 4.55 3.64
CA VAL A 42 3.89 4.95 2.24
C VAL A 42 2.53 5.57 2.02
N VAL A 43 2.51 6.73 1.34
CA VAL A 43 1.29 7.37 0.83
C VAL A 43 1.44 7.56 -0.67
N GLY A 44 0.47 7.08 -1.46
CA GLY A 44 0.40 7.31 -2.91
C GLY A 44 0.06 8.78 -3.18
N GLY A 45 -1.14 9.20 -2.78
CA GLY A 45 -1.56 10.60 -2.85
C GLY A 45 -2.76 10.77 -3.77
N ILE A 46 -2.68 11.66 -4.75
CA ILE A 46 -3.74 11.89 -5.74
C ILE A 46 -3.30 11.27 -7.06
N GLY A 47 -4.09 10.31 -7.55
CA GLY A 47 -3.90 9.64 -8.83
C GLY A 47 -3.99 8.13 -8.65
N SER A 48 -3.79 7.38 -9.73
CA SER A 48 -3.87 5.91 -9.68
C SER A 48 -2.49 5.32 -9.45
N ASP A 49 -2.21 4.98 -8.21
CA ASP A 49 -0.88 4.65 -7.72
C ASP A 49 -0.61 3.15 -7.65
N ARG A 50 0.67 2.80 -7.62
CA ARG A 50 1.15 1.44 -7.35
C ARG A 50 2.12 1.46 -6.18
N LEU A 51 1.70 0.88 -5.06
CA LEU A 51 2.50 0.82 -3.85
C LEU A 51 2.89 -0.63 -3.57
N TYR A 52 4.17 -0.86 -3.29
CA TYR A 52 4.75 -2.15 -2.91
C TYR A 52 5.46 -1.98 -1.57
N GLY A 53 4.95 -2.58 -0.50
CA GLY A 53 5.60 -2.61 0.83
C GLY A 53 6.82 -3.53 0.86
N GLU A 54 6.77 -4.61 0.08
CA GLU A 54 7.85 -5.59 -0.07
C GLU A 54 8.13 -6.40 1.22
N SER A 55 8.99 -5.98 2.13
CA SER A 55 9.33 -6.77 3.32
C SER A 55 9.33 -5.97 4.60
N GLY A 56 8.57 -6.43 5.58
CA GLY A 56 8.47 -5.89 6.92
C GLY A 56 7.03 -5.51 7.21
N SER A 57 6.79 -4.81 8.32
CA SER A 57 5.44 -4.44 8.75
C SER A 57 5.13 -3.01 8.31
N ASP A 58 4.42 -2.88 7.19
CA ASP A 58 4.26 -1.62 6.49
C ASP A 58 2.91 -0.95 6.76
N ALA A 59 2.88 0.36 6.65
CA ALA A 59 1.69 1.19 6.61
C ALA A 59 1.55 1.81 5.23
N LEU A 60 0.64 1.29 4.42
CA LEU A 60 0.43 1.68 3.02
C LEU A 60 -0.94 2.34 2.86
N ASN A 61 -0.99 3.49 2.19
CA ASN A 61 -2.23 4.21 1.88
C ASN A 61 -2.22 4.68 0.42
N GLY A 62 -3.14 4.17 -0.40
CA GLY A 62 -3.30 4.56 -1.81
C GLY A 62 -3.64 6.03 -1.97
N GLY A 63 -4.73 6.47 -1.35
CA GLY A 63 -5.15 7.88 -1.36
C GLY A 63 -6.38 8.11 -2.21
N GLU A 64 -6.33 9.07 -3.13
CA GLU A 64 -7.40 9.35 -4.08
C GLU A 64 -7.07 8.75 -5.45
N GLY A 65 -7.85 7.80 -5.95
CA GLY A 65 -7.67 7.22 -7.27
C GLY A 65 -8.04 5.75 -7.28
N ASN A 66 -7.74 5.04 -8.38
CA ASN A 66 -7.91 3.59 -8.39
C ASN A 66 -6.54 2.97 -8.19
N ASP A 67 -6.27 2.56 -6.96
CA ASP A 67 -4.93 2.19 -6.53
C ASP A 67 -4.71 0.69 -6.56
N ILE A 68 -3.44 0.30 -6.68
CA ILE A 68 -2.98 -1.06 -6.49
C ILE A 68 -1.96 -1.05 -5.35
N VAL A 69 -2.30 -1.70 -4.25
CA VAL A 69 -1.44 -1.75 -3.06
C VAL A 69 -1.15 -3.20 -2.70
N LEU A 70 0.15 -3.52 -2.63
CA LEU A 70 0.66 -4.82 -2.20
C LEU A 70 1.43 -4.62 -0.90
N GLY A 71 0.98 -5.25 0.18
CA GLY A 71 1.63 -5.29 1.50
C GLY A 71 2.99 -5.96 1.40
N GLY A 72 3.00 -7.22 0.99
CA GLY A 72 4.22 -8.00 0.83
C GLY A 72 4.37 -9.00 1.96
N ALA A 73 5.58 -9.16 2.48
CA ALA A 73 5.84 -10.04 3.60
C ALA A 73 5.86 -9.27 4.91
N GLY A 74 4.99 -9.60 5.85
CA GLY A 74 4.97 -9.01 7.19
C GLY A 74 3.56 -8.87 7.71
N ASN A 75 3.34 -8.00 8.69
CA ASN A 75 1.98 -7.72 9.14
C ASN A 75 1.67 -6.29 8.72
N ASP A 76 0.89 -6.14 7.67
CA ASP A 76 0.72 -4.88 6.98
C ASP A 76 -0.62 -4.22 7.31
N ARG A 77 -0.61 -2.90 7.26
CA ARG A 77 -1.82 -2.09 7.27
C ARG A 77 -1.96 -1.43 5.91
N VAL A 78 -2.98 -1.86 5.16
CA VAL A 78 -3.22 -1.41 3.79
C VAL A 78 -4.57 -0.68 3.72
N ILE A 79 -4.54 0.55 3.21
CA ILE A 79 -5.72 1.39 2.98
C ILE A 79 -5.76 1.76 1.50
N GLY A 80 -6.89 1.52 0.83
CA GLY A 80 -7.14 1.94 -0.56
C GLY A 80 -7.40 3.44 -0.60
N GLY A 81 -8.54 3.86 -0.07
CA GLY A 81 -8.90 5.27 0.07
C GLY A 81 -10.15 5.61 -0.71
N ILE A 82 -10.07 6.59 -1.62
CA ILE A 82 -11.18 6.99 -2.47
C ILE A 82 -10.95 6.43 -3.87
N GLY A 83 -11.83 5.56 -4.34
CA GLY A 83 -11.84 5.03 -5.70
C GLY A 83 -12.04 3.52 -5.69
N ASN A 84 -11.78 2.85 -6.81
CA ASN A 84 -11.94 1.41 -6.91
C ASN A 84 -10.58 0.74 -6.81
N ASP A 85 -10.27 0.24 -5.62
CA ASP A 85 -8.92 -0.17 -5.27
C ASP A 85 -8.72 -1.69 -5.35
N ARG A 86 -7.46 -2.09 -5.49
CA ARG A 86 -7.04 -3.49 -5.42
C ARG A 86 -5.97 -3.63 -4.35
N LEU A 87 -6.34 -4.27 -3.24
CA LEU A 87 -5.51 -4.42 -2.06
C LEU A 87 -5.11 -5.88 -1.88
N TYR A 88 -3.82 -6.10 -1.66
CA TYR A 88 -3.23 -7.42 -1.45
C TYR A 88 -2.36 -7.37 -0.20
N GLY A 89 -2.67 -8.16 0.83
CA GLY A 89 -1.80 -8.31 2.00
C GLY A 89 -0.58 -9.18 1.70
N GLU A 90 -0.81 -10.27 0.96
CA GLU A 90 0.16 -11.29 0.58
C GLU A 90 0.56 -12.22 1.72
N GLY A 91 1.58 -11.92 2.51
CA GLY A 91 2.12 -12.85 3.49
C GLY A 91 2.16 -12.27 4.90
N GLY A 92 1.40 -12.87 5.81
CA GLY A 92 1.41 -12.56 7.24
C GLY A 92 0.03 -12.11 7.70
N ARG A 93 -0.09 -11.41 8.83
CA ARG A 93 -1.40 -10.99 9.36
C ARG A 93 -1.68 -9.56 8.98
N ASP A 94 -2.54 -9.37 8.00
CA ASP A 94 -2.79 -8.07 7.41
C ASP A 94 -4.12 -7.47 7.84
N THR A 95 -4.17 -6.14 7.79
CA THR A 95 -5.40 -5.35 7.94
C THR A 95 -5.62 -4.51 6.69
N LEU A 96 -6.64 -4.87 5.93
CA LEU A 96 -7.02 -4.25 4.67
C LEU A 96 -8.29 -3.40 4.83
N ASN A 97 -8.29 -2.20 4.27
CA ASN A 97 -9.45 -1.33 4.22
C ASN A 97 -9.58 -0.71 2.83
N GLY A 98 -10.57 -1.14 2.05
CA GLY A 98 -10.83 -0.60 0.70
C GLY A 98 -11.14 0.90 0.73
N GLY A 99 -11.94 1.33 1.71
CA GLY A 99 -12.33 2.72 1.84
C GLY A 99 -13.66 2.98 1.15
N THR A 100 -13.70 3.92 0.22
CA THR A 100 -14.92 4.26 -0.52
C THR A 100 -14.77 3.92 -1.99
N GLY A 101 -15.68 3.11 -2.51
CA GLY A 101 -15.74 2.77 -3.92
C GLY A 101 -16.13 1.32 -4.08
N SER A 102 -15.61 0.66 -5.11
CA SER A 102 -15.79 -0.77 -5.34
C SER A 102 -14.43 -1.46 -5.36
N ASP A 103 -14.09 -2.06 -4.23
CA ASP A 103 -12.77 -2.50 -3.86
C ASP A 103 -12.65 -4.03 -3.86
N ILE A 104 -11.46 -4.49 -4.21
CA ILE A 104 -11.10 -5.90 -4.21
C ILE A 104 -9.95 -6.10 -3.24
N CYS A 105 -10.17 -6.92 -2.21
CA CYS A 105 -9.20 -7.20 -1.18
C CYS A 105 -8.85 -8.68 -1.14
N SER A 106 -7.56 -8.96 -1.04
CA SER A 106 -7.02 -10.30 -0.82
C SER A 106 -6.09 -10.24 0.38
N GLY A 107 -6.44 -10.91 1.47
CA GLY A 107 -5.58 -11.12 2.64
C GLY A 107 -4.29 -11.81 2.22
N GLY A 108 -4.42 -13.08 1.86
CA GLY A 108 -3.33 -13.84 1.26
C GLY A 108 -3.11 -15.11 2.06
N ILE A 109 -1.87 -15.33 2.50
CA ILE A 109 -1.48 -16.41 3.40
C ILE A 109 -1.66 -15.90 4.84
N ASP A 110 -2.06 -16.80 5.74
CA ASP A 110 -2.32 -16.55 7.17
C ASP A 110 -3.71 -15.96 7.47
N ILE A 111 -3.83 -15.22 8.58
CA ILE A 111 -5.12 -14.77 9.10
C ILE A 111 -5.19 -13.26 8.99
N ASP A 112 -6.03 -12.80 8.07
CA ASP A 112 -6.16 -11.39 7.75
C ASP A 112 -7.48 -10.81 8.25
N THR A 113 -7.61 -9.50 8.09
CA THR A 113 -8.87 -8.79 8.24
C THR A 113 -9.06 -7.85 7.06
N ALA A 114 -10.25 -7.81 6.49
CA ALA A 114 -10.61 -6.86 5.44
C ALA A 114 -11.93 -6.17 5.78
N THR A 115 -11.99 -4.87 5.53
CA THR A 115 -13.18 -4.04 5.72
C THR A 115 -13.40 -3.14 4.51
N ALA A 116 -14.65 -2.74 4.28
CA ALA A 116 -15.02 -1.88 3.15
C ALA A 116 -14.47 -2.42 1.81
N CYS A 117 -14.62 -3.72 1.57
CA CYS A 117 -14.28 -4.36 0.31
C CYS A 117 -15.48 -5.17 -0.20
N GLU A 118 -15.75 -5.09 -1.49
CA GLU A 118 -16.85 -5.79 -2.16
C GLU A 118 -16.49 -7.25 -2.41
N ILE A 119 -15.23 -7.50 -2.77
CA ILE A 119 -14.70 -8.85 -2.99
C ILE A 119 -13.58 -9.07 -2.00
N VAL A 120 -13.70 -10.13 -1.20
CA VAL A 120 -12.71 -10.50 -0.18
C VAL A 120 -12.28 -11.96 -0.41
N SER A 121 -10.98 -12.19 -0.41
CA SER A 121 -10.37 -13.53 -0.37
C SER A 121 -9.23 -13.58 0.63
N GLY A 122 -8.83 -14.76 1.10
CA GLY A 122 -7.71 -14.91 2.04
C GLY A 122 -7.97 -14.40 3.46
N VAL A 123 -9.22 -14.11 3.84
CA VAL A 123 -9.60 -13.67 5.19
C VAL A 123 -10.36 -14.81 5.89
N PRO A 124 -9.89 -15.34 7.05
CA PRO A 124 -10.56 -16.41 7.80
C PRO A 124 -11.87 -16.04 8.51
#